data_AF-A0AAN6XZW0-F1
#
_entry.id   AF-A0AAN6XZW0-F1
#
_cell.length_a   1.000
_cell.length_b   1.000
_cell.length_c   1.000
_cell.angle_alpha   90.00
_cell.angle_beta   90.00
_cell.angle_gamma   90.00
#
_symmetry.space_group_name_H-M   'P 1'
#
loop_
_entity.id
_entity.type
_entity.pdbx_description
1 polymer ?
#
loop_
_entity_poly.entity_id
_entity_poly.type
_entity_poly.pdbx_seq_one_letter_code
_entity_poly.pdbx_strand_id
1 'polypeptide(L)'
;MKFSSVLLAVAALTGTSSAYKISLYSKDNYQGTQKSVTKDGSHAVGFTVKPWTWESGISDKCYVAFCRGTENVGRYCGNASKAVSSAGVTKVVTGCKDAVLNC
;
A
#
# COMPACT_ATOMS: atom_id res chain seq x y z
N MET A 1 10.20 -33.26 29.24
CA MET A 1 9.50 -32.82 28.02
C MET A 1 10.38 -31.77 27.36
N LYS A 2 10.92 -32.04 26.17
CA LYS A 2 11.88 -31.16 25.47
C LYS A 2 11.10 -30.11 24.69
N PHE A 3 11.27 -28.84 25.03
CA PHE A 3 10.72 -27.71 24.27
C PHE A 3 11.52 -27.55 22.97
N SER A 4 10.91 -27.89 21.84
CA SER A 4 11.46 -27.60 20.52
C SER A 4 11.21 -26.14 20.18
N SER A 5 12.27 -25.35 20.24
CA SER A 5 12.29 -23.97 19.75
C SER A 5 12.24 -23.97 18.23
N VAL A 6 11.08 -23.63 17.66
CA VAL A 6 10.96 -23.36 16.22
C VAL A 6 11.55 -21.98 15.95
N LEU A 7 12.78 -21.95 15.45
CA LEU A 7 13.42 -20.77 14.88
C LEU A 7 12.74 -20.43 13.54
N LEU A 8 11.92 -19.38 13.51
CA LEU A 8 11.43 -18.77 12.28
C LEU A 8 12.59 -18.00 11.63
N ALA A 9 13.14 -18.55 10.56
CA ALA A 9 14.09 -17.87 9.70
C ALA A 9 13.38 -16.70 9.00
N VAL A 10 13.68 -15.47 9.41
CA VAL A 10 13.25 -14.27 8.69
C VAL A 10 14.22 -14.08 7.53
N ALA A 11 13.79 -14.41 6.31
CA ALA A 11 14.53 -14.08 5.10
C ALA A 11 14.61 -12.55 4.97
N ALA A 12 15.79 -11.99 5.20
CA ALA A 12 16.08 -10.60 4.87
C ALA A 12 16.13 -10.47 3.35
N LEU A 13 15.01 -10.08 2.73
CA LEU A 13 15.00 -9.61 1.35
C LEU A 13 15.89 -8.35 1.30
N THR A 14 17.00 -8.45 0.58
CA THR A 14 17.81 -7.31 0.14
C THR A 14 16.93 -6.44 -0.77
N GLY A 15 16.22 -5.50 -0.13
CA GLY A 15 15.30 -4.60 -0.81
C GLY A 15 16.08 -3.65 -1.71
N THR A 16 15.81 -3.69 -3.01
CA THR A 16 15.94 -2.49 -3.83
C THR A 16 15.09 -1.42 -3.14
N SER A 17 15.73 -0.34 -2.67
CA SER A 17 15.03 0.75 -2.01
C SER A 17 14.02 1.33 -2.99
N SER A 18 12.76 0.94 -2.86
CA SER A 18 11.71 1.53 -3.67
C SER A 18 11.47 2.96 -3.20
N ALA A 19 11.28 3.89 -4.14
CA ALA A 19 11.02 5.30 -3.84
C ALA A 19 9.73 5.51 -3.03
N TYR A 20 8.90 4.47 -2.92
CA TYR A 20 7.70 4.50 -2.12
C TYR A 20 7.25 3.11 -1.65
N LYS A 21 6.32 3.11 -0.69
CA LYS A 21 5.57 1.93 -0.25
C LYS A 21 4.13 2.33 0.07
N ILE A 22 3.16 1.64 -0.53
CA ILE A 22 1.76 1.67 -0.08
C ILE A 22 1.49 0.40 0.73
N SER A 23 0.95 0.53 1.94
CA SER A 23 0.43 -0.59 2.74
C SER A 23 -1.07 -0.42 2.92
N LEU A 24 -1.82 -1.47 2.69
CA LEU A 24 -3.29 -1.50 2.67
C LEU A 24 -3.78 -2.58 3.61
N TYR A 25 -4.85 -2.31 4.35
CA TYR A 25 -5.37 -3.19 5.39
C TYR A 25 -6.87 -3.40 5.25
N SER A 26 -7.35 -4.59 5.61
CA SER A 26 -8.76 -4.97 5.49
C SER A 26 -9.63 -4.59 6.70
N LYS A 27 -9.02 -4.28 7.85
CA LYS A 27 -9.73 -3.84 9.08
C LYS A 27 -9.11 -2.57 9.63
N ASP A 28 -9.93 -1.75 10.28
CA ASP A 28 -9.54 -0.48 10.88
C ASP A 28 -8.34 -0.59 11.82
N ASN A 29 -7.61 0.51 11.99
CA ASN A 29 -6.43 0.63 12.86
C ASN A 29 -5.28 -0.33 12.48
N TYR A 30 -5.04 -0.48 11.17
CA TYR A 30 -3.93 -1.26 10.59
C TYR A 30 -3.98 -2.76 10.90
N GLN A 31 -5.18 -3.35 10.89
CA GLN A 31 -5.40 -4.76 11.24
C GLN A 31 -5.91 -5.61 10.06
N GLY A 32 -5.94 -6.92 10.29
CA GLY A 32 -6.45 -7.91 9.34
C GLY A 32 -5.45 -8.23 8.23
N THR A 33 -5.95 -8.70 7.09
CA THR A 33 -5.15 -8.94 5.89
C THR A 33 -4.48 -7.64 5.44
N GLN A 34 -3.18 -7.73 5.20
CA GLN A 34 -2.35 -6.64 4.69
C GLN A 34 -1.91 -6.94 3.25
N LYS A 35 -1.86 -5.90 2.42
CA LYS A 35 -1.18 -5.94 1.12
C LYS A 35 -0.27 -4.73 0.99
N SER A 36 0.96 -4.94 0.52
CA SER A 36 1.91 -3.85 0.28
C SER A 36 2.34 -3.83 -1.19
N VAL A 37 2.54 -2.63 -1.74
CA VAL A 37 3.02 -2.42 -3.11
C VAL A 37 4.16 -1.40 -3.11
N THR A 38 5.18 -1.70 -3.89
CA THR A 38 6.42 -0.91 -4.04
C THR A 38 6.82 -0.76 -5.50
N LYS A 39 5.90 -1.00 -6.44
CA LYS A 39 6.14 -0.94 -7.89
C LYS A 39 5.05 -0.14 -8.56
N ASP A 40 5.39 0.47 -9.69
CA ASP A 40 4.44 1.25 -10.49
C ASP A 40 3.39 0.33 -11.13
N GLY A 41 2.22 0.90 -11.40
CA GLY A 41 1.16 0.25 -12.14
C GLY A 41 -0.16 0.21 -11.38
N SER A 42 -1.04 -0.68 -11.87
CA SER A 42 -2.39 -0.86 -11.36
C SER A 42 -2.46 -2.14 -10.54
N HIS A 43 -2.97 -2.03 -9.32
CA HIS A 43 -2.93 -3.12 -8.34
C HIS A 43 -4.31 -3.34 -7.74
N ALA A 44 -4.97 -4.42 -8.15
CA ALA A 44 -6.17 -4.90 -7.46
C ALA A 44 -5.80 -5.31 -6.03
N VAL A 45 -6.56 -4.87 -5.03
CA VAL A 45 -6.25 -5.12 -3.62
C VAL A 45 -6.67 -6.52 -3.20
N GLY A 46 -7.84 -6.99 -3.67
CA GLY A 46 -8.44 -8.27 -3.31
C GLY A 46 -9.31 -8.22 -2.04
N PHE A 47 -9.42 -7.04 -1.42
CA PHE A 47 -10.33 -6.74 -0.32
C PHE A 47 -10.65 -5.24 -0.33
N THR A 48 -11.72 -4.84 0.37
CA THR A 48 -12.03 -3.42 0.58
C THR A 48 -11.05 -2.82 1.59
N VAL A 49 -10.27 -1.82 1.17
CA VAL A 49 -9.30 -1.16 2.04
C VAL A 49 -10.03 -0.34 3.10
N LYS A 50 -9.58 -0.48 4.33
CA LYS A 50 -9.99 0.30 5.50
C LYS A 50 -8.85 1.25 5.89
N PRO A 51 -7.78 0.85 6.60
CA PRO A 51 -6.59 1.68 6.74
C PRO A 51 -5.63 1.56 5.57
N TRP A 52 -4.79 2.59 5.44
CA TRP A 52 -3.63 2.57 4.56
C TRP A 52 -2.52 3.50 5.03
N THR A 53 -1.29 3.21 4.59
CA THR A 53 -0.13 4.09 4.71
C THR A 53 0.54 4.23 3.36
N TRP A 54 0.80 5.45 2.95
CA TRP A 54 1.60 5.79 1.79
C TRP A 54 2.88 6.45 2.28
N GLU A 55 4.00 5.82 1.99
CA GLU A 55 5.34 6.30 2.32
C GLU A 55 6.00 6.66 1.00
N SER A 56 6.32 7.94 0.78
CA SER A 56 7.00 8.40 -0.42
C SER A 56 7.65 9.75 -0.14
N GLY A 57 8.94 9.88 -0.44
CA GLY A 57 9.60 11.18 -0.35
C GLY A 57 8.93 12.18 -1.28
N ILE A 58 8.68 13.40 -0.80
CA ILE A 58 8.10 14.48 -1.61
C ILE A 58 8.99 14.78 -2.84
N SER A 59 10.31 14.61 -2.70
CA SER A 59 11.30 14.73 -3.78
C SER A 59 11.17 13.67 -4.87
N ASP A 60 10.58 12.51 -4.55
CA ASP A 60 10.54 11.36 -5.45
C ASP A 60 9.47 11.53 -6.54
N LYS A 61 8.60 12.53 -6.37
CA LYS A 61 7.46 12.82 -7.25
C LYS A 61 6.63 11.56 -7.51
N CYS A 62 6.44 10.74 -6.48
CA CYS A 62 5.62 9.54 -6.57
C CYS A 62 4.24 9.77 -5.98
N TYR A 63 3.28 9.14 -6.61
CA TYR A 63 1.86 9.34 -6.36
C TYR A 63 1.17 7.99 -6.19
N VAL A 64 0.13 8.00 -5.38
CA VAL A 64 -0.84 6.90 -5.29
C VAL A 64 -2.23 7.46 -5.56
N ALA A 65 -2.99 6.75 -6.39
CA ALA A 65 -4.42 6.96 -6.59
C ALA A 65 -5.19 5.77 -6.02
N PHE A 66 -6.21 6.07 -5.22
CA PHE A 66 -7.12 5.11 -4.62
C PHE A 66 -8.37 5.04 -5.48
N CYS A 67 -8.72 3.84 -5.92
CA CYS A 67 -9.81 3.61 -6.85
C CYS A 67 -10.90 2.73 -6.24
N ARG A 68 -12.15 3.14 -6.45
CA ARG A 68 -13.35 2.33 -6.24
C ARG A 68 -13.95 2.00 -7.61
N GLY A 69 -13.56 0.84 -8.15
CA GLY A 69 -13.83 0.53 -9.57
C GLY A 69 -13.06 1.50 -10.48
N THR A 70 -13.79 2.24 -11.32
CA THR A 70 -13.26 3.28 -12.22
C THR A 70 -13.25 4.68 -11.60
N GLU A 71 -13.77 4.84 -10.38
CA GLU A 71 -13.83 6.12 -9.69
C GLU A 71 -12.55 6.38 -8.89
N ASN A 72 -11.94 7.55 -9.07
CA ASN A 72 -10.86 8.02 -8.22
C ASN A 72 -11.44 8.64 -6.94
N VAL A 73 -11.15 8.00 -5.79
CA VAL A 73 -11.67 8.42 -4.47
C VAL A 73 -10.58 9.05 -3.59
N GLY A 74 -9.39 9.28 -4.15
CA GLY A 74 -8.31 9.95 -3.45
C GLY A 74 -6.99 9.81 -4.19
N ARG A 75 -6.19 10.89 -4.17
CA ARG A 75 -4.83 10.90 -4.70
C ARG A 75 -3.91 11.58 -3.71
N TYR A 76 -2.73 11.00 -3.50
CA TYR A 76 -1.75 11.51 -2.55
C TYR A 76 -0.37 11.62 -3.18
N CYS A 77 0.31 12.70 -2.80
CA CYS A 77 1.64 13.08 -3.22
C CYS A 77 2.46 13.19 -1.93
N GLY A 78 3.49 12.36 -1.75
CA GLY A 78 4.25 12.31 -0.49
C GLY A 78 3.52 11.62 0.68
N ASN A 79 4.21 11.42 1.80
CA ASN A 79 3.72 10.62 2.93
C ASN A 79 2.31 10.98 3.38
N ALA A 80 1.44 9.97 3.48
CA ALA A 80 0.10 10.11 4.00
C ALA A 80 -0.37 8.81 4.65
N SER A 81 -1.30 8.89 5.59
CA SER A 81 -1.90 7.70 6.17
C SER A 81 -3.33 7.97 6.60
N LYS A 82 -4.10 6.89 6.74
CA LYS A 82 -5.46 6.94 7.24
C LYS A 82 -5.74 5.67 8.02
N ALA A 83 -6.03 5.80 9.32
CA ALA A 83 -6.29 4.67 10.20
C ALA A 83 -7.69 4.04 9.99
N VAL A 84 -8.64 4.85 9.50
CA VAL A 84 -10.03 4.46 9.23
C VAL A 84 -10.47 5.11 7.92
N SER A 85 -10.88 4.30 6.94
CA SER A 85 -11.44 4.78 5.67
C SER A 85 -12.74 4.05 5.34
N SER A 86 -13.72 4.83 4.89
CA SER A 86 -14.99 4.33 4.34
C SER A 86 -15.07 4.51 2.81
N ALA A 87 -13.96 4.88 2.16
CA ALA A 87 -13.93 5.19 0.73
C ALA A 87 -14.18 3.97 -0.19
N GLY A 88 -14.17 2.75 0.35
CA GLY A 88 -14.52 1.55 -0.42
C GLY A 88 -13.48 1.19 -1.49
N VAL A 89 -12.20 1.49 -1.25
CA VAL A 89 -11.13 1.27 -2.23
C VAL A 89 -10.95 -0.23 -2.50
N THR A 90 -10.87 -0.60 -3.77
CA THR A 90 -10.63 -1.97 -4.23
C THR A 90 -9.39 -2.11 -5.11
N LYS A 91 -8.86 -0.99 -5.60
CA LYS A 91 -7.68 -0.90 -6.47
C LYS A 91 -6.84 0.31 -6.07
N VAL A 92 -5.53 0.19 -6.16
CA VAL A 92 -4.62 1.34 -6.11
C VAL A 92 -3.79 1.40 -7.38
N VAL A 93 -3.49 2.61 -7.83
CA VAL A 93 -2.57 2.87 -8.93
C VAL A 93 -1.41 3.65 -8.37
N THR A 94 -0.19 3.24 -8.67
CA THR A 94 1.04 3.87 -8.18
C THR A 94 1.94 4.25 -9.35
N GLY A 95 2.65 5.36 -9.23
CA GLY A 95 3.56 5.83 -10.27
C GLY A 95 4.29 7.09 -9.88
N CYS A 96 5.47 7.31 -10.48
CA CYS A 96 6.28 8.50 -10.26
C CYS A 96 6.37 9.39 -11.50
N LYS A 97 6.76 10.65 -11.28
CA LYS A 97 6.94 11.68 -12.31
C LYS A 97 5.64 11.87 -13.11
N ASP A 98 5.68 11.58 -14.41
CA ASP A 98 4.59 11.78 -15.37
C ASP A 98 3.68 10.54 -15.52
N ALA A 99 3.78 9.59 -14.58
CA ALA A 99 2.91 8.42 -14.58
C ALA A 99 1.43 8.82 -14.51
N VAL A 100 0.63 8.27 -15.45
CA VAL A 100 -0.81 8.50 -15.50
C VAL A 100 -1.50 7.55 -14.53
N LEU A 101 -2.15 8.09 -13.50
CA LEU A 101 -2.83 7.32 -12.46
C LEU A 101 -4.34 7.22 -12.72
N ASN A 102 -4.71 6.36 -13.66
CA ASN A 102 -6.11 6.15 -14.04
C ASN A 102 -6.75 5.00 -13.27
N CYS A 103 -7.88 5.31 -12.63
CA CYS A 103 -8.87 4.31 -12.29
C CYS A 103 -9.62 3.88 -13.56
#